data_AF-B9L437-F1
#
_entry.id   AF-B9L437-F1
#
_cell.length_a   1.000
_cell.length_b   1.000
_cell.length_c   1.000
_cell.angle_alpha   90.00
_cell.angle_beta   90.00
_cell.angle_gamma   90.00
#
_symmetry.space_group_name_H-M   'P 1'
#
loop_
_entity.id
_entity.type
_entity.pdbx_description
1 polymer ?
#
loop_
_entity_poly.entity_id
_entity_poly.type
_entity_poly.pdbx_seq_one_letter_code
_entity_poly.pdbx_strand_id
1 'polypeptide(L)' 'MPRLQPGDRLPEWQAVTLSGEPVGSGTLRGRPAVIVLLRGLR' A
#
# COMPACT_ATOMS: atom_id res chain seq x y z
N MET A 1 -13.88 -6.83 0.74
CA MET A 1 -13.85 -5.61 1.60
C MET A 1 -14.49 -4.46 0.84
N PRO A 2 -15.15 -3.51 1.53
CA PRO A 2 -15.68 -2.31 0.88
C PRO A 2 -14.56 -1.52 0.20
N ARG A 3 -14.90 -0.78 -0.85
CA ARG A 3 -13.98 0.13 -1.53
C ARG A 3 -13.62 1.26 -0.56
N LEU A 4 -12.33 1.57 -0.45
CA LEU A 4 -11.86 2.72 0.33
C LEU A 4 -12.37 4.03 -0.30
N GLN A 5 -12.87 4.92 0.55
CA GLN A 5 -13.32 6.27 0.21
C GLN A 5 -12.25 7.31 0.58
N PRO A 6 -12.26 8.50 -0.05
CA PRO A 6 -11.43 9.61 0.40
C PRO A 6 -11.68 9.92 1.89
N GLY A 7 -10.60 10.04 2.66
CA GLY A 7 -10.65 10.25 4.11
C GLY A 7 -10.62 8.97 4.94
N ASP A 8 -10.87 7.81 4.34
CA ASP A 8 -10.69 6.53 5.03
C ASP A 8 -9.23 6.31 5.38
N ARG A 9 -9.00 5.75 6.58
CA ARG A 9 -7.68 5.25 6.94
C ARG A 9 -7.39 4.01 6.13
N LEU A 10 -6.25 4.03 5.43
CA LEU A 10 -5.75 2.85 4.74
C LEU A 10 -5.50 1.72 5.77
N PRO A 11 -5.97 0.47 5.54
CA PRO A 11 -5.68 -0.64 6.43
C PRO A 11 -4.18 -0.92 6.51
N GLU A 12 -3.75 -1.57 7.59
CA GLU A 12 -2.36 -2.05 7.69
C GLU A 12 -2.11 -3.10 6.59
N TRP A 13 -0.95 -3.01 5.94
CA TRP A 13 -0.56 -3.90 4.86
C TRP A 13 0.95 -4.15 4.87
N GLN A 14 1.33 -5.29 4.30
CA GLN A 14 2.73 -5.68 4.08
C GLN A 14 2.85 -6.21 2.65
N ALA A 15 3.96 -5.88 2.00
CA ALA A 15 4.32 -6.34 0.67
C ALA A 15 5.84 -6.48 0.57
N VAL A 16 6.30 -6.93 -0.60
CA VAL A 16 7.71 -7.03 -0.93
C VAL A 16 7.95 -6.23 -2.19
N THR A 17 9.02 -5.44 -2.23
CA THR A 17 9.42 -4.70 -3.43
C THR A 17 9.92 -5.67 -4.52
N LEU A 18 10.11 -5.16 -5.75
CA LEU A 18 10.74 -5.94 -6.82
C LEU A 18 12.19 -6.33 -6.51
N SER A 19 12.86 -5.64 -5.57
CA SER A 19 14.20 -5.97 -5.08
C SER A 19 14.21 -6.95 -3.91
N GLY A 20 13.05 -7.41 -3.43
CA GLY A 20 12.95 -8.35 -2.31
C GLY A 20 12.90 -7.71 -0.92
N GLU A 21 12.83 -6.38 -0.83
CA GLU A 21 12.77 -5.68 0.46
C GLU A 21 11.34 -5.65 1.01
N PRO A 22 11.13 -5.91 2.32
CA PRO A 22 9.81 -5.78 2.92
C PRO A 22 9.40 -4.30 2.98
N VAL A 23 8.15 -4.02 2.61
CA VAL A 23 7.56 -2.68 2.64
C VAL A 23 6.14 -2.77 3.18
N GLY A 24 5.67 -1.74 3.91
CA GLY A 24 4.34 -1.80 4.53
C GLY A 24 3.74 -0.43 4.82
N SER A 25 2.52 -0.43 5.34
CA SER A 25 1.83 0.77 5.84
C SER A 25 2.70 1.56 6.83
N GLY A 26 3.48 0.89 7.66
CA GLY A 26 4.38 1.50 8.64
C GLY A 26 5.51 2.33 8.01
N THR A 27 6.07 1.91 6.88
CA THR A 27 7.23 2.57 6.26
C THR A 27 6.87 3.90 5.57
N LEU A 28 5.58 4.13 5.28
CA LEU A 28 5.09 5.33 4.61
C LEU A 28 4.42 6.33 5.58
N ARG A 29 4.38 6.05 6.89
CA ARG A 29 3.75 6.95 7.87
C ARG A 29 4.42 8.33 7.90
N GLY A 30 3.59 9.37 7.98
CA GLY A 30 4.06 10.76 8.02
C GLY A 30 4.56 11.29 6.68
N ARG A 31 4.44 10.52 5.60
CA ARG A 31 4.83 10.92 4.25
C ARG A 31 3.62 10.82 3.31
N PRO A 32 3.34 11.84 2.47
CA PRO A 32 2.36 11.69 1.41
C PRO A 32 2.84 10.60 0.45
N ALA A 33 1.97 9.63 0.17
CA ALA A 33 2.28 8.51 -0.71
C ALA A 33 1.08 8.21 -1.62
N VAL A 34 1.37 7.71 -2.82
CA VAL A 34 0.37 7.25 -3.79
C VAL A 34 0.50 5.73 -3.90
N ILE A 35 -0.60 5.00 -3.70
CA ILE A 35 -0.64 3.54 -3.80
C ILE A 35 -1.56 3.18 -4.97
N VAL A 36 -1.01 2.43 -5.92
CA VAL A 36 -1.75 1.95 -7.10
C VAL A 36 -1.74 0.42 -7.08
N LEU A 37 -2.93 -0.18 -7.09
CA LEU A 37 -3.09 -1.63 -7.17
C LEU A 37 -3.19 -2.03 -8.64
N LEU A 38 -2.15 -2.67 -9.15
CA LEU A 38 -2.13 -3.24 -10.50
C LEU A 38 -2.61 -4.69 -10.45
N ARG A 39 -3.47 -5.07 -11.40
CA ARG A 39 -3.91 -6.47 -11.58
C ARG A 39 -3.14 -7.08 -12.76
N GLY A 40 -2.78 -8.35 -12.65
CA GLY A 40 -2.18 -9.11 -13.75
C GLY A 40 -0.68 -8.93 -13.94
N LEU A 41 0.05 -8.44 -12.93
CA LEU A 41 1.51 -8.54 -12.91
C LEU A 41 1.87 -10.03 -12.82
N ARG A 42 2.38 -10.59 -13.92
CA ARG A 42 2.96 -11.93 -14.01
C ARG A 42 4.46 -11.81 -14.10
#